data_AF-A0A0F0KNL7-F1
#
_entry.id   AF-A0A0F0KNL7-F1
#
_cell.length_a   1.000
_cell.length_b   1.000
_cell.length_c   1.000
_cell.angle_alpha   90.00
_cell.angle_beta   90.00
_cell.angle_gamma   90.00
#
_symmetry.space_group_name_H-M   'P 1'
#
loop_
_entity.id
_entity.type
_entity.pdbx_description
1 polymer ?
#
loop_
_entity_poly.entity_id
_entity_poly.type
_entity_poly.pdbx_seq_one_letter_code
_entity_poly.pdbx_strand_id
1 'polypeptide(L)'
;MYSFALDQYGGSAQAWGRALAHREVADAIATLEQAGATLVSLVDATDWRSEGFRALHEMLARVRDDTGAQVGSLRIRQWELEGSE
;
A
#
# COMPACT_ATOMS: atom_id res chain seq x y z
N MET A 1 8.51 48.37 -3.26
CA MET A 1 7.59 47.77 -4.25
C MET A 1 7.48 46.31 -3.92
N TYR A 2 6.27 45.86 -3.64
CA TYR A 2 6.00 44.53 -3.13
C TYR A 2 6.32 43.43 -4.16
N SER A 3 7.08 42.42 -3.74
CA SER A 3 7.22 41.15 -4.44
C SER A 3 6.24 40.17 -3.81
N PHE A 4 5.12 39.95 -4.48
CA PHE A 4 4.22 38.84 -4.21
C PHE A 4 4.06 38.08 -5.52
N ALA A 5 3.94 36.76 -5.45
CA ALA A 5 3.63 35.83 -6.55
C ALA A 5 4.81 35.18 -7.29
N LEU A 6 5.69 34.51 -6.53
CA LEU A 6 6.37 33.30 -7.06
C LEU A 6 6.34 32.12 -6.08
N ASP A 7 6.03 32.34 -4.80
CA ASP A 7 5.98 31.27 -3.79
C ASP A 7 4.65 30.49 -3.79
N GLN A 8 3.55 31.11 -4.22
CA GLN A 8 2.21 30.50 -4.22
C GLN A 8 2.01 29.44 -5.32
N TYR A 9 2.81 29.49 -6.39
CA TYR A 9 2.72 28.52 -7.49
C TYR A 9 3.49 27.22 -7.19
N GLY A 10 4.57 27.30 -6.40
CA GLY A 10 5.30 26.13 -5.92
C GLY A 10 4.57 25.42 -4.78
N GLY A 11 4.01 26.17 -3.83
CA GLY A 11 3.27 25.61 -2.69
C GLY A 11 2.00 24.86 -3.08
N SER A 12 1.25 25.34 -4.09
CA SER A 12 0.03 24.67 -4.55
C SER A 12 0.35 23.36 -5.30
N ALA A 13 1.32 23.37 -6.22
CA ALA A 13 1.77 22.16 -6.92
C ALA A 13 2.34 21.11 -5.96
N GLN A 14 3.10 21.54 -4.94
CA GLN A 14 3.64 20.64 -3.92
C GLN A 14 2.55 20.08 -2.99
N ALA A 15 1.57 20.89 -2.59
CA ALA A 15 0.42 20.43 -1.82
C ALA A 15 -0.45 19.44 -2.62
N TRP A 16 -0.70 19.71 -3.90
CA TRP A 16 -1.38 18.78 -4.81
C TRP A 16 -0.59 17.49 -5.01
N GLY A 17 0.74 17.57 -5.17
CA GLY A 17 1.61 16.42 -5.26
C GLY A 17 1.56 15.53 -4.01
N ARG A 18 1.52 16.14 -2.81
CA ARG A 18 1.35 15.41 -1.55
C ARG A 18 -0.03 14.76 -1.42
N ALA A 19 -1.10 15.48 -1.77
CA ALA A 19 -2.46 14.94 -1.74
C ALA A 19 -2.63 13.76 -2.71
N LEU A 20 -2.04 13.85 -3.90
CA LEU A 20 -2.01 12.76 -4.87
C LEU A 20 -1.21 11.57 -4.34
N ALA A 21 0.00 11.81 -3.81
CA ALA A 21 0.82 10.74 -3.23
C ALA A 21 0.11 10.03 -2.07
N HIS A 22 -0.57 10.77 -1.20
CA HIS A 22 -1.36 10.20 -0.11
C HIS A 22 -2.49 9.31 -0.65
N ARG A 23 -3.23 9.79 -1.66
CA ARG A 23 -4.30 9.01 -2.29
C ARG A 23 -3.78 7.72 -2.92
N GLU A 24 -2.71 7.80 -3.71
CA GLU A 24 -2.12 6.62 -4.38
C GLU A 24 -1.61 5.60 -3.36
N VAL A 25 -1.03 6.06 -2.24
CA VAL A 25 -0.60 5.19 -1.13
C VAL A 25 -1.80 4.52 -0.47
N ALA A 26 -2.88 5.26 -0.20
CA ALA A 26 -4.11 4.71 0.37
C ALA A 26 -4.77 3.67 -0.57
N ASP A 27 -4.86 3.98 -1.87
CA ASP A 27 -5.42 3.08 -2.88
C ASP A 27 -4.58 1.80 -3.02
N ALA A 28 -3.24 1.91 -2.93
CA ALA A 28 -2.34 0.77 -2.92
C ALA A 28 -2.53 -0.10 -1.66
N ILE A 29 -2.66 0.51 -0.48
CA ILE A 29 -2.93 -0.22 0.77
C ILE A 29 -4.25 -0.99 0.67
N ALA A 30 -5.33 -0.34 0.23
CA ALA A 30 -6.64 -0.97 0.08
C ALA A 30 -6.60 -2.16 -0.89
N THR A 31 -5.86 -2.01 -1.99
CA THR A 31 -5.67 -3.09 -2.98
C THR A 31 -4.92 -4.28 -2.39
N LEU A 32 -3.86 -4.02 -1.62
CA LEU A 32 -3.07 -5.06 -0.97
C LEU A 32 -3.85 -5.76 0.15
N GLU A 33 -4.65 -5.03 0.93
CA GLU A 33 -5.53 -5.60 1.95
C GLU A 33 -6.58 -6.55 1.32
N GLN A 34 -7.18 -6.14 0.19
CA GLN A 34 -8.13 -6.97 -0.54
C GLN A 34 -7.48 -8.23 -1.14
N ALA A 35 -6.26 -8.09 -1.69
CA ALA A 35 -5.48 -9.21 -2.17
C ALA A 35 -5.14 -10.17 -1.02
N GLY A 36 -4.72 -9.65 0.14
CA GLY A 36 -4.47 -10.42 1.35
C GLY A 36 -5.70 -11.21 1.82
N ALA A 37 -6.87 -10.58 1.87
CA ALA A 37 -8.13 -11.25 2.22
C ALA A 37 -8.47 -12.40 1.25
N THR A 38 -8.23 -12.20 -0.04
CA THR A 38 -8.42 -13.24 -1.07
C THR A 38 -7.45 -14.40 -0.86
N LEU A 39 -6.18 -14.10 -0.57
CA LEU A 39 -5.15 -15.12 -0.30
C LEU A 39 -5.48 -15.94 0.96
N VAL A 40 -5.96 -15.30 2.04
CA VAL A 40 -6.42 -16.00 3.25
C VAL A 40 -7.53 -17.00 2.92
N SER A 41 -8.52 -16.60 2.11
CA SER A 41 -9.59 -17.52 1.69
C SER A 41 -9.09 -18.69 0.84
N LEU A 42 -8.12 -18.47 -0.05
CA LEU A 42 -7.54 -19.53 -0.89
C LEU A 42 -6.70 -20.53 -0.07
N VAL A 43 -5.92 -20.00 0.89
CA VAL A 43 -5.13 -20.78 1.86
C VAL A 43 -6.03 -21.68 2.70
N ASP A 44 -7.20 -21.20 3.13
CA ASP A 44 -8.18 -21.96 3.91
C ASP A 44 -8.92 -23.01 3.05
N ALA A 45 -9.25 -22.67 1.80
CA ALA A 45 -9.99 -23.55 0.89
C ALA A 45 -9.15 -24.70 0.29
N THR A 46 -7.82 -24.62 0.37
CA THR A 46 -6.93 -25.67 -0.16
C THR A 46 -6.75 -26.79 0.85
N ASP A 47 -7.65 -27.78 0.80
CA ASP A 47 -7.61 -28.97 1.66
C ASP A 47 -6.49 -29.95 1.25
N TRP A 48 -5.78 -30.48 2.24
CA TRP A 48 -4.32 -30.71 2.19
C TRP A 48 -3.89 -32.14 1.81
N ARG A 49 -4.54 -32.76 0.82
CA ARG A 49 -4.28 -34.18 0.51
C ARG A 49 -3.24 -34.46 -0.57
N SER A 50 -2.69 -33.46 -1.25
CA SER A 50 -1.62 -33.65 -2.25
C SER A 50 -0.43 -32.72 -2.02
N GLU A 51 0.78 -33.22 -2.34
CA GLU A 51 2.01 -32.44 -2.25
C GLU A 51 1.99 -31.17 -3.12
N GLY A 52 1.28 -31.20 -4.27
CA GLY A 52 1.11 -30.03 -5.13
C GLY A 52 0.27 -28.92 -4.48
N PHE A 53 -0.76 -29.28 -3.71
CA PHE A 53 -1.54 -28.31 -2.93
C PHE A 53 -0.76 -27.74 -1.76
N ARG A 54 0.16 -28.52 -1.16
CA ARG A 54 1.08 -28.03 -0.14
C ARG A 54 2.07 -26.98 -0.68
N ALA A 55 2.65 -27.24 -1.86
CA ALA A 55 3.55 -26.27 -2.50
C ALA A 55 2.83 -24.97 -2.89
N LEU A 56 1.59 -25.08 -3.40
CA LEU A 56 0.74 -23.92 -3.68
C LEU A 56 0.42 -23.13 -2.41
N HIS A 57 0.05 -23.82 -1.32
CA HIS A 57 -0.22 -23.19 -0.04
C HIS A 57 1.00 -22.42 0.48
N GLU A 58 2.19 -23.02 0.43
CA GLU A 58 3.43 -22.36 0.86
C GLU A 58 3.74 -21.12 0.01
N MET A 59 3.44 -21.14 -1.29
CA MET A 59 3.58 -19.98 -2.17
C MET A 59 2.56 -18.87 -1.82
N LEU A 60 1.29 -19.23 -1.60
CA LEU A 60 0.25 -18.28 -1.21
C LEU A 60 0.54 -17.63 0.15
N ALA A 61 1.06 -18.40 1.11
CA ALA A 61 1.47 -17.89 2.41
C ALA A 61 2.60 -16.87 2.30
N ARG A 62 3.63 -17.14 1.48
CA ARG A 62 4.72 -16.18 1.23
C ARG A 62 4.22 -14.89 0.60
N VAL A 63 3.37 -14.99 -0.43
CA VAL A 63 2.82 -13.80 -1.10
C VAL A 63 1.98 -12.96 -0.14
N ARG A 64 1.22 -13.59 0.78
CA ARG A 64 0.48 -12.88 1.83
C ARG A 64 1.44 -12.15 2.77
N ASP A 65 2.49 -12.81 3.22
CA ASP A 65 3.44 -12.23 4.16
C ASP A 65 4.21 -11.04 3.52
N ASP A 66 4.61 -11.17 2.25
CA ASP A 66 5.21 -10.09 1.46
C ASP A 66 4.24 -8.92 1.28
N THR A 67 2.96 -9.20 1.02
CA THR A 67 1.90 -8.19 0.91
C THR A 67 1.74 -7.42 2.23
N GLY A 68 1.77 -8.11 3.37
CA GLY A 68 1.74 -7.48 4.69
C GLY A 68 2.94 -6.56 4.94
N ALA A 69 4.14 -6.97 4.53
CA ALA A 69 5.34 -6.14 4.62
C ALA A 69 5.24 -4.87 3.75
N GLN A 70 4.70 -4.98 2.53
CA GLN A 70 4.48 -3.83 1.66
C GLN A 70 3.44 -2.86 2.22
N VAL A 71 2.34 -3.37 2.80
CA VAL A 71 1.35 -2.53 3.51
C VAL A 71 2.00 -1.79 4.67
N GLY A 72 2.83 -2.47 5.48
CA GLY A 72 3.57 -1.83 6.57
C GLY A 72 4.47 -0.69 6.08
N SER A 73 5.22 -0.91 5.01
CA SER A 73 6.05 0.12 4.36
C SER A 73 5.23 1.32 3.88
N LEU A 74 4.10 1.06 3.22
CA LEU A 74 3.20 2.11 2.73
C LEU A 74 2.56 2.90 3.86
N ARG A 75 2.18 2.26 4.98
CA ARG A 75 1.68 2.95 6.18
C ARG A 75 2.72 3.88 6.81
N ILE A 76 4.00 3.47 6.83
CA ILE A 76 5.09 4.35 7.27
C ILE A 76 5.19 5.57 6.35
N ARG A 77 5.14 5.37 5.02
CA ARG A 77 5.15 6.47 4.05
C ARG A 77 3.94 7.40 4.21
N GLN A 78 2.76 6.85 4.50
CA GLN A 78 1.57 7.64 4.80
C GLN A 78 1.77 8.51 6.04
N TRP A 79 2.30 7.95 7.13
CA TRP A 79 2.62 8.73 8.34
C TRP A 79 3.66 9.82 8.10
N GLU A 80 4.69 9.58 7.29
CA GLU A 80 5.67 10.61 6.91
C GLU A 80 5.00 11.76 6.14
N LEU A 81 4.04 11.45 5.27
CA LEU A 81 3.27 12.45 4.53
C LEU A 81 2.34 13.26 5.44
N GLU A 82 1.73 12.61 6.45
CA GLU A 82 0.85 13.25 7.44
C GLU A 82 1.63 14.09 8.47
N GLY A 83 2.85 13.68 8.86
CA GLY A 83 3.67 14.38 9.85
C GLY A 83 4.53 15.53 9.32
N SER A 84 4.46 15.83 8.02
CA SER A 84 5.23 16.90 7.35
C SER A 84 4.46 18.23 7.25
N GLU A 85 3.42 18.43 8.07
CA GLU A 85 2.62 19.66 8.18
C GLU A 85 3.26 20.71 9.10
#